data_AF-A0A423PQI0-F1
#
_entry.id   AF-A0A423PQI0-F1
#
_cell.length_a   1.000
_cell.length_b   1.000
_cell.length_c   1.000
_cell.angle_alpha   90.00
_cell.angle_beta   90.00
_cell.angle_gamma   90.00
#
_symmetry.space_group_name_H-M   'P 1'
#
loop_
_entity.id
_entity.type
_entity.pdbx_description
1 polymer ?
#
loop_
_entity_poly.entity_id
_entity_poly.type
_entity_poly.pdbx_seq_one_letter_code
_entity_poly.pdbx_strand_id
1 'polypeptide(L)'
;MTFGKYISRSVAIAALSTFACAGASAATINFDQDSSAATGSFSYDGQGGGLVGQGISFSFVSADTGTGSKVNCVNCALNFVTGDNISEGDSVGTNYAFGSGGSFTLTGEVVNGGSSIASGTLLDGEFTGTPNLTRASNRTGLFSAIGVNTVNDELASFFGIESGADFTFATTEFSFGELAFNGDNGFSGNVTAADLQTGTDVPEPQELAIFGLGLVLLVGGIAARRRSTDGDLIG
;
A
#
# COMPACT_ATOMS: atom_id res chain seq x y z
N MET A 1 -34.99 -32.30 -62.49
CA MET A 1 -35.34 -31.42 -61.34
C MET A 1 -34.28 -31.59 -60.28
N THR A 2 -33.71 -30.47 -59.86
CA THR A 2 -32.37 -30.33 -59.30
C THR A 2 -32.37 -30.60 -57.79
N PHE A 3 -31.63 -31.61 -57.34
CA PHE A 3 -31.40 -31.86 -55.90
C PHE A 3 -30.20 -31.04 -55.41
N GLY A 4 -30.48 -29.97 -54.66
CA GLY A 4 -29.47 -29.14 -54.02
C GLY A 4 -28.78 -29.86 -52.85
N LYS A 5 -27.46 -30.06 -52.96
CA LYS A 5 -26.61 -30.51 -51.85
C LYS A 5 -26.20 -29.29 -51.01
N TYR A 6 -26.81 -29.11 -49.85
CA TYR A 6 -26.33 -28.19 -48.83
C TYR A 6 -25.20 -28.86 -48.04
N ILE A 7 -23.97 -28.40 -48.27
CA ILE A 7 -22.80 -28.83 -47.50
C ILE A 7 -22.86 -28.11 -46.14
N SER A 8 -23.27 -28.86 -45.13
CA SER A 8 -23.29 -28.43 -43.73
C SER A 8 -21.86 -28.13 -43.27
N ARG A 9 -21.53 -26.86 -43.03
CA ARG A 9 -20.25 -26.45 -42.43
C ARG A 9 -20.39 -26.50 -40.92
N SER A 10 -19.81 -27.52 -40.30
CA SER A 10 -19.69 -27.61 -38.85
C SER A 10 -18.81 -26.45 -38.34
N VAL A 11 -19.43 -25.49 -37.68
CA VAL A 11 -18.74 -24.45 -36.91
C VAL A 11 -18.28 -25.10 -35.60
N ALA A 12 -16.97 -25.33 -35.47
CA ALA A 12 -16.38 -25.79 -34.21
C ALA A 12 -16.44 -24.64 -33.20
N ILE A 13 -17.33 -24.75 -32.22
CA ILE A 13 -17.38 -23.85 -31.05
C ILE A 13 -16.17 -24.22 -30.18
N ALA A 14 -15.15 -23.37 -30.18
CA ALA A 14 -14.01 -23.51 -29.30
C ALA A 14 -14.48 -23.40 -27.84
N ALA A 15 -14.19 -24.41 -27.04
CA ALA A 15 -14.47 -24.42 -25.61
C ALA A 15 -13.68 -23.28 -24.95
N LEU A 16 -14.41 -22.26 -24.51
CA LEU A 16 -13.86 -21.16 -23.70
C LEU A 16 -13.60 -21.73 -22.30
N SER A 17 -12.43 -22.30 -22.08
CA SER A 17 -11.98 -22.68 -20.74
C SER A 17 -11.85 -21.42 -19.91
N THR A 18 -12.79 -21.20 -19.00
CA THR A 18 -12.71 -20.17 -17.96
C THR A 18 -11.56 -20.54 -17.03
N PHE A 19 -10.35 -20.06 -17.34
CA PHE A 19 -9.27 -19.99 -16.38
C PHE A 19 -9.69 -18.99 -15.32
N ALA A 20 -10.23 -19.49 -14.20
CA ALA A 20 -10.33 -18.72 -12.98
C ALA A 20 -8.89 -18.46 -12.52
N CYS A 21 -8.31 -17.36 -12.96
CA CYS A 21 -7.04 -16.90 -12.44
C CYS A 21 -7.32 -16.47 -11.00
N ALA A 22 -6.87 -17.26 -10.02
CA ALA A 22 -6.83 -16.79 -8.64
C ALA A 22 -5.93 -15.56 -8.65
N GLY A 23 -6.52 -14.38 -8.43
CA GLY A 23 -5.75 -13.15 -8.30
C GLY A 23 -4.80 -13.29 -7.12
N ALA A 24 -3.52 -13.02 -7.33
CA ALA A 24 -2.61 -12.83 -6.21
C ALA A 24 -3.11 -11.59 -5.44
N SER A 25 -3.43 -11.75 -4.16
CA SER A 25 -3.70 -10.62 -3.27
C SER A 25 -2.36 -10.07 -2.80
N ALA A 26 -2.21 -8.75 -2.80
CA ALA A 26 -1.07 -8.09 -2.16
C ALA A 26 -1.01 -8.49 -0.69
N ALA A 27 0.12 -9.06 -0.28
CA ALA A 27 0.37 -9.28 1.12
C ALA A 27 0.52 -7.91 1.80
N THR A 28 -0.27 -7.71 2.85
CA THR A 28 -0.29 -6.47 3.63
C THR A 28 0.11 -6.78 5.06
N ILE A 29 1.01 -6.00 5.64
CA ILE A 29 1.34 -5.98 7.06
C ILE A 29 0.77 -4.70 7.68
N ASN A 30 0.07 -4.83 8.79
CA ASN A 30 -0.52 -3.75 9.56
C ASN A 30 0.16 -3.65 10.91
N PHE A 31 0.59 -2.44 11.27
CA PHE A 31 1.05 -2.07 12.60
C PHE A 31 -0.04 -1.22 13.25
N ASP A 32 -0.47 -1.64 14.44
CA ASP A 32 -1.63 -1.10 15.14
C ASP A 32 -1.21 -0.70 16.57
N GLN A 33 -1.69 0.46 17.01
CA GLN A 33 -1.47 1.00 18.35
C GLN A 33 -2.68 0.71 19.24
N ASP A 34 -2.45 0.09 20.40
CA ASP A 34 -3.47 0.09 21.46
C ASP A 34 -3.61 1.52 21.99
N SER A 35 -4.78 2.13 21.76
CA SER A 35 -5.10 3.49 22.23
C SER A 35 -4.81 3.73 23.73
N SER A 36 -4.87 2.69 24.56
CA SER A 36 -4.55 2.79 26.00
C SER A 36 -3.05 2.86 26.30
N ALA A 37 -2.21 2.49 25.34
CA ALA A 37 -0.75 2.50 25.40
C ALA A 37 -0.13 3.48 24.39
N ALA A 38 -0.93 4.41 23.86
CA ALA A 38 -0.48 5.39 22.89
C ALA A 38 0.59 6.32 23.49
N THR A 39 1.75 6.37 22.84
CA THR A 39 2.83 7.30 23.15
C THR A 39 3.38 7.91 21.87
N GLY A 40 4.22 8.92 22.05
CA GLY A 40 4.90 9.61 20.96
C GLY A 40 4.37 11.02 20.77
N SER A 41 5.16 11.80 20.05
CA SER A 41 4.89 13.20 19.80
C SER A 41 5.14 13.54 18.35
N PHE A 42 4.67 14.72 17.97
CA PHE A 42 4.99 15.32 16.69
C PHE A 42 5.18 16.82 16.87
N SER A 43 5.93 17.43 15.95
CA SER A 43 6.20 18.86 15.96
C SER A 43 6.52 19.39 14.57
N TYR A 44 5.95 20.54 14.24
CA TYR A 44 6.33 21.41 13.12
C TYR A 44 6.60 22.80 13.69
N ASP A 45 7.69 23.44 13.30
CA ASP A 45 8.14 24.69 13.90
C ASP A 45 7.49 25.95 13.30
N GLY A 46 6.87 25.85 12.12
CA GLY A 46 6.30 27.00 11.42
C GLY A 46 7.29 27.76 10.54
N GLN A 47 8.49 27.23 10.32
CA GLN A 47 9.58 27.92 9.61
C GLN A 47 9.93 27.29 8.26
N GLY A 48 8.98 26.54 7.67
CA GLY A 48 9.13 25.93 6.35
C GLY A 48 9.82 24.55 6.35
N GLY A 49 10.28 24.06 7.50
CA GLY A 49 10.88 22.72 7.63
C GLY A 49 9.87 21.58 7.56
N GLY A 50 10.34 20.34 7.76
CA GLY A 50 9.49 19.15 7.80
C GLY A 50 8.77 18.95 9.13
N LEU A 51 7.67 18.20 9.07
CA LEU A 51 7.01 17.65 10.26
C LEU A 51 7.86 16.51 10.82
N VAL A 52 8.10 16.54 12.13
CA VAL A 52 8.86 15.52 12.86
C VAL A 52 7.92 14.73 13.73
N GLY A 53 7.94 13.39 13.63
CA GLY A 53 7.28 12.47 14.55
C GLY A 53 8.33 11.68 15.36
N GLN A 54 8.12 11.52 16.67
CA GLN A 54 9.07 10.85 17.56
C GLN A 54 8.37 9.87 18.49
N GLY A 55 8.91 8.66 18.58
CA GLY A 55 8.53 7.67 19.60
C GLY A 55 7.07 7.22 19.50
N ILE A 56 6.48 7.21 18.31
CA ILE A 56 5.08 6.83 18.11
C ILE A 56 4.95 5.31 18.33
N SER A 57 4.27 4.90 19.40
CA SER A 57 4.25 3.49 19.81
C SER A 57 3.33 2.63 18.94
N PHE A 58 3.72 1.38 18.74
CA PHE A 58 2.85 0.35 18.17
C PHE A 58 2.78 -0.84 19.14
N SER A 59 1.61 -1.46 19.24
CA SER A 59 1.36 -2.54 20.19
C SER A 59 1.29 -3.90 19.52
N PHE A 60 0.89 -3.93 18.25
CA PHE A 60 0.68 -5.17 17.53
C PHE A 60 1.07 -5.08 16.07
N VAL A 61 1.39 -6.24 15.51
CA VAL A 61 1.59 -6.43 14.07
C VAL A 61 0.65 -7.54 13.61
N SER A 62 0.05 -7.38 12.43
CA SER A 62 -0.76 -8.42 11.79
C SER A 62 -0.53 -8.41 10.29
N ALA A 63 -0.90 -9.48 9.60
CA ALA A 63 -0.85 -9.51 8.15
C ALA A 63 -2.12 -10.13 7.56
N ASP A 64 -2.56 -9.59 6.42
CA ASP A 64 -3.65 -10.16 5.63
C ASP A 64 -3.11 -11.20 4.65
N THR A 65 -2.60 -12.31 5.20
CA THR A 65 -2.08 -13.45 4.43
C THR A 65 -2.97 -14.69 4.57
N GLY A 66 -4.23 -14.51 4.99
CA GLY A 66 -5.18 -15.59 5.28
C GLY A 66 -4.90 -16.37 6.57
N THR A 67 -3.75 -16.16 7.22
CA THR A 67 -3.43 -16.75 8.53
C THR A 67 -3.93 -15.91 9.71
N GLY A 68 -4.27 -14.63 9.49
CA GLY A 68 -4.89 -13.73 10.47
C GLY A 68 -4.13 -13.57 11.79
N SER A 69 -2.82 -13.83 11.81
CA SER A 69 -2.05 -13.87 13.04
C SER A 69 -1.71 -12.46 13.51
N LYS A 70 -2.27 -12.05 14.66
CA LYS A 70 -1.89 -10.84 15.40
C LYS A 70 -0.80 -11.21 16.40
N VAL A 71 0.35 -10.53 16.30
CA VAL A 71 1.52 -10.73 17.17
C VAL A 71 1.83 -9.44 17.92
N ASN A 72 2.53 -9.56 19.06
CA ASN A 72 2.79 -8.41 19.91
C ASN A 72 4.02 -7.64 19.42
N CYS A 73 3.96 -6.32 19.51
CA CYS A 73 5.08 -5.42 19.24
C CYS A 73 5.55 -4.82 20.57
N VAL A 74 6.75 -5.19 21.00
CA VAL A 74 7.36 -4.79 22.27
C VAL A 74 8.34 -3.66 22.01
N ASN A 75 8.15 -2.54 22.71
CA ASN A 75 8.95 -1.32 22.54
C ASN A 75 9.04 -0.84 21.08
N CYS A 76 7.99 -1.08 20.30
CA CYS A 76 7.94 -0.65 18.91
C CYS A 76 7.65 0.83 18.84
N ALA A 77 8.54 1.58 18.20
CA ALA A 77 8.50 3.03 18.12
C ALA A 77 8.86 3.50 16.71
N LEU A 78 7.96 4.30 16.13
CA LEU A 78 8.15 4.96 14.85
C LEU A 78 8.69 6.37 15.07
N ASN A 79 9.71 6.72 14.30
CA ASN A 79 10.21 8.07 14.15
C ASN A 79 10.16 8.45 12.68
N PHE A 80 9.84 9.71 12.37
CA PHE A 80 9.86 10.19 11.00
C PHE A 80 10.19 11.68 10.92
N VAL A 81 10.66 12.08 9.75
CA VAL A 81 10.79 13.48 9.32
C VAL A 81 10.28 13.56 7.88
N THR A 82 9.29 14.42 7.60
CA THR A 82 8.81 14.64 6.23
C THR A 82 9.76 15.54 5.43
N GLY A 83 9.47 15.76 4.15
CA GLY A 83 10.03 16.90 3.42
C GLY A 83 9.54 18.26 3.95
N ASP A 84 10.10 19.33 3.41
CA ASP A 84 9.80 20.72 3.77
C ASP A 84 8.31 21.07 3.59
N ASN A 85 7.79 22.00 4.38
CA ASN A 85 6.42 22.46 4.29
C ASN A 85 6.16 23.16 2.93
N ILE A 86 5.14 22.69 2.20
CA ILE A 86 4.68 23.26 0.93
C ILE A 86 3.57 24.28 1.18
N SER A 87 2.65 23.98 2.10
CA SER A 87 1.53 24.86 2.41
C SER A 87 1.07 24.70 3.85
N GLU A 88 0.73 25.81 4.49
CA GLU A 88 0.26 25.84 5.87
C GLU A 88 -1.27 25.92 5.93
N GLY A 89 -1.87 25.17 6.85
CA GLY A 89 -3.30 25.24 7.13
C GLY A 89 -3.61 26.38 8.12
N ASP A 90 -4.20 27.48 7.64
CA ASP A 90 -4.49 28.67 8.46
C ASP A 90 -5.75 28.55 9.35
N SER A 91 -6.56 27.51 9.15
CA SER A 91 -7.88 27.38 9.80
C SER A 91 -8.34 25.93 9.96
N VAL A 92 -9.36 25.69 10.79
CA VAL A 92 -9.94 24.34 10.95
C VAL A 92 -10.52 23.87 9.61
N GLY A 93 -10.23 22.63 9.24
CA GLY A 93 -10.61 22.06 7.94
C GLY A 93 -9.62 22.37 6.81
N THR A 94 -8.51 23.07 7.10
CA THR A 94 -7.41 23.24 6.15
C THR A 94 -6.27 22.27 6.45
N ASN A 95 -5.43 22.08 5.43
CA ASN A 95 -4.40 21.06 5.41
C ASN A 95 -3.01 21.71 5.44
N TYR A 96 -2.16 21.19 6.30
CA TYR A 96 -0.72 21.36 6.15
C TYR A 96 -0.24 20.29 5.15
N ALA A 97 0.54 20.71 4.16
CA ALA A 97 1.11 19.81 3.17
C ALA A 97 2.63 19.91 3.22
N PHE A 98 3.28 18.76 3.26
CA PHE A 98 4.72 18.64 3.29
C PHE A 98 5.22 17.99 2.01
N GLY A 99 6.44 18.32 1.62
CA GLY A 99 7.09 17.73 0.46
C GLY A 99 7.30 16.24 0.62
N SER A 100 7.42 15.58 -0.53
CA SER A 100 7.99 14.24 -0.61
C SER A 100 9.44 14.25 -0.12
N GLY A 101 9.99 13.07 0.08
CA GLY A 101 11.29 12.87 0.72
C GLY A 101 11.18 12.84 2.24
N GLY A 102 12.32 12.95 2.91
CA GLY A 102 12.40 12.64 4.33
C GLY A 102 12.47 11.13 4.57
N SER A 103 12.35 10.71 5.81
CA SER A 103 12.50 9.32 6.19
C SER A 103 11.59 8.92 7.34
N PHE A 104 11.35 7.63 7.46
CA PHE A 104 10.75 7.06 8.65
C PHE A 104 11.40 5.72 8.98
N THR A 105 11.46 5.40 10.27
CA THR A 105 12.02 4.15 10.76
C THR A 105 11.17 3.67 11.94
N LEU A 106 10.69 2.43 11.86
CA LEU A 106 10.05 1.72 12.96
C LEU A 106 11.05 0.73 13.54
N THR A 107 11.39 0.89 14.82
CA THR A 107 12.26 -0.04 15.55
C THR A 107 11.50 -0.72 16.67
N GLY A 108 11.86 -1.95 17.04
CA GLY A 108 11.29 -2.64 18.19
C GLY A 108 11.59 -4.15 18.18
N GLU A 109 10.76 -4.91 18.88
CA GLU A 109 10.78 -6.37 18.86
C GLU A 109 9.37 -6.92 18.62
N VAL A 110 9.23 -7.86 17.70
CA VAL A 110 7.97 -8.56 17.44
C VAL A 110 8.03 -9.93 18.09
N VAL A 111 7.04 -10.27 18.91
CA VAL A 111 7.00 -11.53 19.66
C VAL A 111 5.69 -12.28 19.44
N ASN A 112 5.76 -13.61 19.34
CA ASN A 112 4.61 -14.51 19.27
C ASN A 112 4.74 -15.62 20.32
N GLY A 113 3.75 -15.73 21.21
CA GLY A 113 3.78 -16.71 22.31
C GLY A 113 5.00 -16.57 23.23
N GLY A 114 5.59 -15.38 23.32
CA GLY A 114 6.81 -15.11 24.10
C GLY A 114 8.13 -15.45 23.39
N SER A 115 8.10 -15.92 22.15
CA SER A 115 9.30 -16.09 21.32
C SER A 115 9.49 -14.90 20.40
N SER A 116 10.73 -14.41 20.29
CA SER A 116 11.11 -13.34 19.36
C SER A 116 10.98 -13.81 17.92
N ILE A 117 10.33 -13.01 17.08
CA ILE A 117 10.21 -13.21 15.63
C ILE A 117 11.24 -12.36 14.89
N ALA A 118 11.28 -11.07 15.24
CA ALA A 118 12.13 -10.07 14.62
C ALA A 118 12.49 -8.99 15.65
N SER A 119 13.68 -8.42 15.53
CA SER A 119 14.14 -7.34 16.41
C SER A 119 15.00 -6.31 15.69
N GLY A 120 15.11 -5.11 16.25
CA GLY A 120 15.86 -4.00 15.66
C GLY A 120 14.98 -3.15 14.76
N THR A 121 15.43 -2.87 13.54
CA THR A 121 14.63 -2.15 12.54
C THR A 121 13.60 -3.09 11.93
N LEU A 122 12.32 -2.74 12.10
CA LEU A 122 11.16 -3.49 11.60
C LEU A 122 10.68 -2.94 10.26
N LEU A 123 10.70 -1.61 10.10
CA LEU A 123 10.45 -0.90 8.85
C LEU A 123 11.45 0.25 8.70
N ASP A 124 11.90 0.49 7.48
CA ASP A 124 12.70 1.65 7.11
C ASP A 124 12.31 2.14 5.72
N GLY A 125 12.16 3.45 5.53
CA GLY A 125 11.76 3.98 4.23
C GLY A 125 11.67 5.49 4.14
N GLU A 126 11.06 5.95 3.06
CA GLU A 126 10.94 7.36 2.69
C GLU A 126 9.55 7.71 2.17
N PHE A 127 9.14 8.97 2.33
CA PHE A 127 7.87 9.45 1.78
C PHE A 127 8.02 9.75 0.29
N THR A 128 7.16 9.16 -0.54
CA THR A 128 7.15 9.42 -2.01
C THR A 128 5.99 10.32 -2.41
N GLY A 129 4.93 10.36 -1.61
CA GLY A 129 3.80 11.27 -1.77
C GLY A 129 3.99 12.62 -1.08
N THR A 130 2.90 13.36 -0.92
CA THR A 130 2.83 14.62 -0.15
C THR A 130 2.20 14.31 1.22
N PRO A 131 2.99 14.14 2.29
CA PRO A 131 2.42 14.00 3.63
C PRO A 131 1.51 15.18 3.97
N ASN A 132 0.36 14.89 4.56
CA ASN A 132 -0.67 15.86 4.82
C ASN A 132 -1.18 15.74 6.25
N LEU A 133 -1.26 16.87 6.95
CA LEU A 133 -1.94 16.98 8.23
C LEU A 133 -3.22 17.80 8.03
N THR A 134 -4.37 17.14 8.14
CA THR A 134 -5.68 17.78 8.12
C THR A 134 -6.04 18.21 9.53
N ARG A 135 -6.30 19.51 9.72
CA ARG A 135 -6.73 20.06 11.01
C ARG A 135 -8.22 19.79 11.23
N ALA A 136 -8.56 18.76 12.00
CA ALA A 136 -9.94 18.39 12.31
C ALA A 136 -10.63 19.35 13.30
N SER A 137 -9.87 19.93 14.23
CA SER A 137 -10.35 20.95 15.16
C SER A 137 -9.23 21.92 15.57
N ASN A 138 -9.48 22.80 16.53
CA ASN A 138 -8.41 23.62 17.09
C ASN A 138 -7.38 22.82 17.91
N ARG A 139 -7.68 21.55 18.24
CA ARG A 139 -6.83 20.69 19.09
C ARG A 139 -6.57 19.31 18.50
N THR A 140 -7.21 18.93 17.41
CA THR A 140 -7.07 17.58 16.83
C THR A 140 -6.76 17.67 15.35
N GLY A 141 -6.08 16.64 14.85
CA GLY A 141 -5.76 16.51 13.44
C GLY A 141 -5.53 15.07 13.05
N LEU A 142 -5.47 14.85 11.75
CA LEU A 142 -5.22 13.58 11.10
C LEU A 142 -4.00 13.74 10.21
N PHE A 143 -2.98 12.92 10.40
CA PHE A 143 -1.86 12.83 9.46
C PHE A 143 -1.99 11.61 8.56
N SER A 144 -1.71 11.83 7.27
CA SER A 144 -1.72 10.84 6.20
C SER A 144 -0.51 11.04 5.29
N ALA A 145 0.10 9.96 4.86
CA ALA A 145 1.29 9.97 4.03
C ALA A 145 1.40 8.65 3.27
N ILE A 146 2.10 8.70 2.14
CA ILE A 146 2.39 7.53 1.30
C ILE A 146 3.90 7.52 1.05
N GLY A 147 4.49 6.34 1.03
CA GLY A 147 5.89 6.18 0.68
C GLY A 147 6.26 4.75 0.37
N VAL A 148 7.56 4.52 0.25
CA VAL A 148 8.13 3.19 0.02
C VAL A 148 8.99 2.78 1.20
N ASN A 149 9.08 1.48 1.45
CA ASN A 149 9.81 0.95 2.57
C ASN A 149 10.28 -0.48 2.38
N THR A 150 11.26 -0.83 3.20
CA THR A 150 11.75 -2.19 3.41
C THR A 150 11.20 -2.73 4.72
N VAL A 151 10.67 -3.94 4.68
CA VAL A 151 10.25 -4.68 5.88
C VAL A 151 11.40 -5.59 6.32
N ASN A 152 11.57 -5.75 7.64
CA ASN A 152 12.49 -6.73 8.20
C ASN A 152 12.24 -8.15 7.64
N ASP A 153 13.28 -8.81 7.14
CA ASP A 153 13.17 -10.12 6.48
C ASP A 153 12.63 -11.22 7.39
N GLU A 154 12.96 -11.21 8.69
CA GLU A 154 12.45 -12.20 9.65
C GLU A 154 10.94 -12.02 9.88
N LEU A 155 10.50 -10.76 9.96
CA LEU A 155 9.09 -10.41 10.07
C LEU A 155 8.32 -10.78 8.81
N ALA A 156 8.85 -10.42 7.63
CA ALA A 156 8.26 -10.77 6.35
C ALA A 156 8.16 -12.30 6.17
N SER A 157 9.25 -13.02 6.48
CA SER A 157 9.29 -14.48 6.41
C SER A 157 8.29 -15.14 7.37
N PHE A 158 8.09 -14.58 8.57
CA PHE A 158 7.10 -15.09 9.52
C PHE A 158 5.67 -15.03 8.94
N PHE A 159 5.35 -13.97 8.20
CA PHE A 159 4.05 -13.83 7.52
C PHE A 159 3.99 -14.53 6.15
N GLY A 160 5.05 -15.20 5.72
CA GLY A 160 5.12 -15.90 4.44
C GLY A 160 5.30 -14.97 3.23
N ILE A 161 5.87 -13.79 3.45
CA ILE A 161 6.17 -12.80 2.40
C ILE A 161 7.61 -13.00 1.94
N GLU A 162 7.85 -12.85 0.64
CA GLU A 162 9.19 -12.97 0.06
C GLU A 162 10.12 -11.90 0.63
N SER A 163 11.32 -12.31 1.03
CA SER A 163 12.36 -11.41 1.53
C SER A 163 12.82 -10.45 0.43
N GLY A 164 13.11 -9.21 0.82
CA GLY A 164 13.54 -8.17 -0.12
C GLY A 164 12.45 -7.67 -1.09
N ALA A 165 11.17 -7.97 -0.82
CA ALA A 165 10.08 -7.33 -1.54
C ALA A 165 10.06 -5.82 -1.22
N ASP A 166 9.86 -4.99 -2.24
CA ASP A 166 9.58 -3.57 -2.06
C ASP A 166 8.12 -3.41 -1.58
N PHE A 167 7.92 -2.61 -0.54
CA PHE A 167 6.59 -2.28 -0.07
C PHE A 167 6.29 -0.81 -0.28
N THR A 168 5.02 -0.55 -0.59
CA THR A 168 4.44 0.78 -0.51
C THR A 168 3.65 0.85 0.80
N PHE A 169 3.93 1.85 1.64
CA PHE A 169 3.13 2.12 2.82
C PHE A 169 2.16 3.26 2.57
N ALA A 170 1.02 3.16 3.25
CA ALA A 170 0.12 4.26 3.49
C ALA A 170 -0.03 4.38 5.02
N THR A 171 0.31 5.54 5.59
CA THR A 171 -0.10 5.82 6.98
C THR A 171 -1.60 6.08 6.92
N THR A 172 -2.38 5.15 7.45
CA THR A 172 -3.84 5.18 7.33
C THR A 172 -4.44 6.23 8.24
N GLU A 173 -3.91 6.41 9.47
CA GLU A 173 -4.41 7.41 10.41
C GLU A 173 -3.45 7.60 11.60
N PHE A 174 -2.80 8.76 11.72
CA PHE A 174 -2.28 9.22 13.02
C PHE A 174 -3.24 10.27 13.57
N SER A 175 -3.93 9.93 14.65
CA SER A 175 -4.85 10.84 15.34
C SER A 175 -4.13 11.61 16.43
N PHE A 176 -4.34 12.91 16.46
CA PHE A 176 -3.75 13.82 17.44
C PHE A 176 -4.79 14.27 18.46
N GLY A 177 -4.48 14.12 19.75
CA GLY A 177 -5.39 14.48 20.83
C GLY A 177 -5.39 15.97 21.17
N GLU A 178 -4.21 16.54 21.44
CA GLU A 178 -4.06 17.95 21.78
C GLU A 178 -2.92 18.60 20.99
N LEU A 179 -3.29 19.34 19.95
CA LEU A 179 -2.44 20.23 19.17
C LEU A 179 -2.30 21.56 19.90
N ALA A 180 -1.07 21.92 20.22
CA ALA A 180 -0.69 23.26 20.63
C ALA A 180 -0.12 24.00 19.42
N PHE A 181 -0.92 24.89 18.82
CA PHE A 181 -0.45 25.78 17.77
C PHE A 181 0.38 26.92 18.38
N ASN A 182 1.55 27.19 17.82
CA ASN A 182 2.36 28.35 18.14
C ASN A 182 1.95 29.53 17.23
N GLY A 183 2.38 30.75 17.55
CA GLY A 183 1.99 31.97 16.82
C GLY A 183 2.52 32.05 15.38
N ASP A 184 3.39 31.13 14.98
CA ASP A 184 4.08 31.09 13.69
C ASP A 184 3.54 29.96 12.80
N ASN A 185 2.27 29.56 12.96
CA ASN A 185 1.63 28.42 12.30
C ASN A 185 2.23 27.03 12.56
N GLY A 186 3.31 26.95 13.34
CA GLY A 186 3.84 25.72 13.88
C GLY A 186 2.89 25.11 14.92
N PHE A 187 3.12 23.84 15.21
CA PHE A 187 2.31 23.09 16.15
C PHE A 187 3.08 21.91 16.74
N SER A 188 2.65 21.46 17.90
CA SER A 188 3.12 20.20 18.48
C SER A 188 2.00 19.50 19.24
N GLY A 189 2.17 18.20 19.48
CA GLY A 189 1.21 17.45 20.27
C GLY A 189 1.63 16.00 20.49
N ASN A 190 0.73 15.26 21.12
CA ASN A 190 0.90 13.83 21.38
C ASN A 190 -0.01 13.01 20.46
N VAL A 191 0.48 11.83 20.08
CA VAL A 191 -0.30 10.86 19.31
C VAL A 191 -1.26 10.11 20.25
N THR A 192 -2.51 9.94 19.80
CA THR A 192 -3.55 9.21 20.56
C THR A 192 -3.99 7.91 19.88
N ALA A 193 -3.74 7.79 18.58
CA ALA A 193 -3.92 6.56 17.81
C ALA A 193 -2.95 6.59 16.63
N ALA A 194 -2.40 5.43 16.29
CA ALA A 194 -1.54 5.29 15.12
C ALA A 194 -1.74 3.95 14.41
N ASP A 195 -2.04 4.04 13.13
CA ASP A 195 -2.15 2.90 12.23
C ASP A 195 -1.21 3.07 11.04
N LEU A 196 -0.43 2.03 10.75
CA LEU A 196 0.49 1.99 9.62
C LEU A 196 0.27 0.69 8.84
N GLN A 197 -0.06 0.83 7.56
CA GLN A 197 -0.25 -0.28 6.65
C GLN A 197 0.84 -0.27 5.58
N THR A 198 1.48 -1.41 5.37
CA THR A 198 2.49 -1.61 4.33
C THR A 198 2.11 -2.81 3.47
N GLY A 199 2.08 -2.63 2.15
CA GLY A 199 1.66 -3.66 1.21
C GLY A 199 2.65 -3.84 0.07
N THR A 200 2.72 -5.04 -0.49
CA THR A 200 3.44 -5.27 -1.74
C THR A 200 2.60 -4.75 -2.91
N ASP A 201 3.20 -4.01 -3.84
CA ASP A 201 2.52 -3.66 -5.09
C ASP A 201 2.41 -4.94 -5.93
N VAL A 202 1.22 -5.53 -5.97
CA VAL A 202 0.93 -6.63 -6.90
C VAL A 202 0.40 -6.01 -8.18
N PRO A 203 1.10 -6.16 -9.33
CA PRO A 203 0.56 -5.76 -10.62
C PRO A 203 -0.80 -6.43 -10.80
N GLU A 204 -1.86 -5.63 -10.98
CA GLU A 204 -3.19 -6.19 -11.02
C GLU A 204 -3.27 -7.24 -12.14
N PRO A 205 -3.63 -8.51 -11.84
CA PRO A 205 -3.57 -9.60 -12.82
C PRO A 205 -4.42 -9.33 -14.07
N GLN A 206 -5.37 -8.40 -13.98
CA GLN A 206 -6.20 -7.99 -15.10
C GLN A 206 -5.43 -7.32 -16.24
N GLU A 207 -4.35 -6.57 -15.98
CA GLU A 207 -3.58 -5.95 -17.07
C GLU A 207 -2.84 -7.00 -17.90
N LEU A 208 -2.19 -7.95 -17.23
CA LEU A 208 -1.53 -9.10 -17.88
C LEU A 208 -2.54 -10.02 -18.57
N ALA A 209 -3.70 -10.25 -17.98
CA ALA A 209 -4.77 -11.04 -18.58
C ALA A 209 -5.36 -10.35 -19.83
N ILE A 210 -5.63 -9.04 -19.77
CA ILE A 210 -6.11 -8.25 -20.91
C ILE A 210 -5.04 -8.22 -22.01
N PHE A 211 -3.76 -8.04 -21.65
CA PHE A 211 -2.67 -8.10 -22.60
C PHE A 211 -2.58 -9.47 -23.27
N GLY A 212 -2.64 -10.55 -22.49
CA GLY A 212 -2.63 -11.93 -23.00
C GLY A 212 -3.82 -12.23 -23.91
N LEU A 213 -5.04 -11.83 -23.52
CA LEU A 213 -6.24 -11.96 -24.34
C LEU A 213 -6.13 -11.14 -25.63
N GLY A 214 -5.61 -9.91 -25.56
CA GLY A 214 -5.34 -9.07 -26.72
C GLY A 214 -4.39 -9.74 -27.71
N LEU A 215 -3.31 -10.36 -27.22
CA LEU A 215 -2.35 -11.07 -28.05
C LEU A 215 -2.96 -12.31 -28.72
N VAL A 216 -3.75 -13.10 -27.98
CA VAL A 216 -4.44 -14.28 -28.53
C VAL A 216 -5.45 -13.89 -29.62
N LEU A 217 -6.24 -12.83 -29.39
CA LEU A 217 -7.18 -12.32 -30.39
C LEU A 217 -6.45 -11.80 -31.63
N LEU A 218 -5.32 -11.11 -31.45
CA LEU A 218 -4.51 -10.60 -32.56
C LEU A 218 -3.93 -11.74 -33.40
N VAL A 219 -3.27 -12.72 -32.77
CA VAL A 219 -2.68 -13.88 -33.46
C VAL A 219 -3.77 -14.73 -34.13
N GLY A 220 -4.89 -14.95 -33.43
CA GLY A 220 -6.06 -15.63 -33.97
C GLY A 220 -6.65 -14.92 -35.19
N GLY A 221 -6.78 -13.59 -35.13
CA GLY A 221 -7.25 -12.76 -36.24
C GLY A 221 -6.32 -12.81 -37.46
N ILE A 222 -5.00 -12.76 -37.25
CA ILE A 222 -4.01 -12.89 -38.34
C ILE A 222 -4.07 -14.28 -38.98
N ALA A 223 -4.15 -15.34 -38.17
CA ALA A 223 -4.23 -16.71 -38.66
C ALA A 223 -5.54 -16.96 -39.44
N ALA A 224 -6.67 -16.43 -38.97
CA ALA A 224 -7.95 -16.51 -39.66
C ALA A 224 -7.93 -15.77 -41.01
N ARG A 225 -7.29 -14.59 -41.07
CA ARG A 225 -7.17 -13.82 -42.31
C ARG A 225 -6.35 -14.56 -43.36
N ARG A 226 -5.24 -15.20 -43.00
CA ARG A 226 -4.39 -15.94 -43.96
C ARG A 226 -5.13 -17.11 -44.63
N ARG A 227 -5.99 -17.82 -43.89
CA ARG A 227 -6.79 -18.92 -44.46
C ARG A 227 -7.88 -18.46 -45.42
N SER A 228 -8.31 -17.20 -45.35
CA SER A 228 -9.32 -16.66 -46.26
C SER A 228 -8.77 -16.37 -47.65
N THR A 229 -7.47 -16.09 -47.78
CA THR A 229 -6.86 -15.71 -49.07
C THR A 229 -6.53 -16.92 -49.96
N ASP A 230 -6.32 -18.10 -49.37
CA ASP A 230 -6.02 -19.33 -50.12
C ASP A 230 -7.28 -20.01 -50.71
N GLY A 231 -8.47 -19.52 -50.38
CA GLY A 231 -9.75 -20.10 -50.84
C GLY A 231 -10.24 -19.63 -52.21
N ASP A 232 -9.64 -18.59 -52.81
CA ASP A 232 -10.17 -17.89 -54.00
C ASP A 232 -9.37 -18.13 -55.30
N LEU A 233 -8.51 -19.16 -55.35
CA LEU A 233 -7.68 -19.47 -56.53
C LEU A 233 -8.08 -20.74 -57.31
N ILE A 234 -9.34 -21.17 -57.24
CA ILE A 234 -9.87 -22.20 -58.15
C ILE A 234 -11.10 -21.63 -58.87
N GLY A 235 -10.83 -20.81 -59.89
CA GLY A 235 -11.74 -20.45 -60.97
C GLY A 235 -11.06 -20.77 -62.30
#